data_AF-A0A936LZB3-F1
#
_entry.id   AF-A0A936LZB3-F1
#
_cell.length_a   1.000
_cell.length_b   1.000
_cell.length_c   1.000
_cell.angle_alpha   90.00
_cell.angle_beta   90.00
_cell.angle_gamma   90.00
#
_symmetry.space_group_name_H-M   'P 1'
#
loop_
_entity.id
_entity.type
_entity.pdbx_description
1 polymer ?
#
loop_
_entity_poly.entity_id
_entity_poly.type
_entity_poly.pdbx_seq_one_letter_code
_entity_poly.pdbx_strand_id
1 'polypeptide(L)'
;MSNPWNIMAAVALLVALAAFVSLWRVVHWHAGPRRVVLLSALVAFVLVPLVVPADPVLRCVLTILVAGVLPAKIVDILRSGEHWQSQSWGRWVEFSLNPIILVHRRHILEPRRSRAASARLLWIGLAQVVAGHVIGAAWVGSGWTTASFWLDHAVKLVAVYLTTFNGGMLLTTGLLRLLGSNVLDLVRSPGLARTPADFWRRYNRNAGQFLGEHVFMPLGGHRAPSRAILLTFVINGLFHEYVGAMLAGRVTGYLLAFFVLQGLGVALTFRARLRGSVAHSVGIVSTLVFNYLTTILFFEAVDAGPGWYADGGLLP
;
A
#
# COMPACT_ATOMS: atom_id res chain seq x y z
N MET A 1 30.41 1.29 10.71
CA MET A 1 30.50 0.02 9.96
C MET A 1 29.09 -0.34 9.50
N SER A 2 28.86 -0.63 8.22
CA SER A 2 27.53 -1.00 7.74
C SER A 2 27.11 -2.34 8.36
N ASN A 3 25.89 -2.40 8.90
CA ASN A 3 25.32 -3.62 9.46
C ASN A 3 25.25 -4.69 8.35
N PRO A 4 25.88 -5.88 8.50
CA PRO A 4 25.89 -6.92 7.46
C PRO A 4 24.48 -7.35 7.03
N TRP A 5 23.50 -7.26 7.93
CA TRP A 5 22.09 -7.53 7.64
C TRP A 5 21.49 -6.55 6.63
N ASN A 6 21.91 -5.29 6.65
CA ASN A 6 21.43 -4.28 5.71
C ASN A 6 21.95 -4.54 4.29
N ILE A 7 23.20 -4.99 4.18
CA ILE A 7 23.80 -5.38 2.90
C ILE A 7 23.04 -6.59 2.34
N MET A 8 22.75 -7.60 3.17
CA MET A 8 22.02 -8.79 2.75
C MET A 8 20.63 -8.45 2.21
N ALA A 9 19.88 -7.58 2.90
CA ALA A 9 18.56 -7.12 2.46
C ALA A 9 18.61 -6.37 1.12
N ALA A 10 19.60 -5.48 0.95
CA ALA A 10 19.80 -4.75 -0.30
C ALA A 10 20.17 -5.69 -1.47
N VAL A 11 21.07 -6.63 -1.23
CA VAL A 11 21.45 -7.66 -2.22
C VAL A 11 20.24 -8.50 -2.60
N ALA A 12 19.45 -8.96 -1.63
CA ALA A 12 18.25 -9.74 -1.88
C ALA A 12 17.22 -8.97 -2.73
N LEU A 13 17.01 -7.69 -2.46
CA LEU A 13 16.13 -6.84 -3.27
C LEU A 13 16.64 -6.70 -4.70
N LEU A 14 17.94 -6.43 -4.89
CA LEU A 14 18.55 -6.30 -6.21
C LEU A 14 18.47 -7.61 -7.02
N VAL A 15 18.75 -8.74 -6.37
CA VAL A 15 18.63 -10.07 -6.99
C VAL A 15 17.18 -10.37 -7.36
N ALA A 16 16.22 -10.06 -6.48
CA ALA A 16 14.81 -10.27 -6.76
C ALA A 16 14.32 -9.41 -7.94
N LEU A 17 14.74 -8.15 -8.01
CA LEU A 17 14.44 -7.25 -9.12
C LEU A 17 15.08 -7.75 -10.43
N ALA A 18 16.35 -8.17 -10.41
CA ALA A 18 17.03 -8.73 -11.57
C ALA A 18 16.34 -10.02 -12.05
N ALA A 19 15.97 -10.91 -11.12
CA ALA A 19 15.22 -12.12 -11.41
C ALA A 19 13.87 -11.79 -12.05
N PHE A 20 13.11 -10.83 -11.49
CA PHE A 20 11.84 -10.40 -12.08
C PHE A 20 12.04 -9.83 -13.50
N VAL A 21 12.99 -8.91 -13.69
CA VAL A 21 13.28 -8.31 -15.01
C VAL A 21 13.63 -9.38 -16.04
N SER A 22 14.33 -10.46 -15.65
CA SER A 22 14.68 -11.58 -16.52
C SER A 22 13.49 -12.42 -16.99
N LEU A 23 12.31 -12.29 -16.35
CA LEU A 23 11.07 -12.96 -16.78
C LEU A 23 10.56 -12.46 -18.14
N TRP A 24 11.18 -11.43 -18.74
CA TRP A 24 10.84 -10.96 -20.08
C TRP A 24 10.79 -12.07 -21.13
N ARG A 25 11.76 -13.00 -21.12
CA ARG A 25 11.72 -14.12 -22.06
C ARG A 25 10.56 -15.07 -21.74
N VAL A 26 10.27 -15.27 -20.45
CA VAL A 26 9.22 -16.17 -19.97
C VAL A 26 7.83 -15.69 -20.38
N VAL A 27 7.56 -14.38 -20.38
CA VAL A 27 6.22 -13.88 -20.76
C VAL A 27 5.87 -14.15 -22.23
N HIS A 28 6.88 -14.41 -23.07
CA HIS A 28 6.75 -14.78 -24.49
C HIS A 28 6.67 -16.30 -24.72
N TRP A 29 6.80 -17.12 -23.68
CA TRP A 29 6.67 -18.58 -23.81
C TRP A 29 5.22 -19.01 -24.02
N HIS A 30 5.05 -20.26 -24.48
CA HIS A 30 3.75 -20.94 -24.49
C HIS A 30 3.14 -21.03 -23.08
N ALA A 31 1.80 -21.04 -23.03
CA ALA A 31 1.05 -20.83 -21.78
C ALA A 31 1.38 -21.82 -20.66
N GLY A 32 1.61 -23.10 -20.96
CA GLY A 32 1.92 -24.14 -19.97
C GLY A 32 3.23 -23.88 -19.21
N PRO A 33 4.39 -23.95 -19.88
CA PRO A 33 5.68 -23.66 -19.25
C PRO A 33 5.76 -22.26 -18.62
N ARG A 34 5.18 -21.25 -19.28
CA ARG A 34 5.08 -19.88 -18.74
C ARG A 34 4.40 -19.86 -17.37
N ARG A 35 3.26 -20.54 -17.23
CA ARG A 35 2.48 -20.58 -15.99
C ARG A 35 3.28 -21.22 -14.86
N VAL A 36 3.97 -22.34 -15.13
CA VAL A 36 4.78 -23.04 -14.12
C VAL A 36 5.89 -22.13 -13.59
N VAL A 37 6.69 -21.53 -14.49
CA VAL A 37 7.79 -20.64 -14.07
C VAL A 37 7.29 -19.43 -13.29
N LEU A 38 6.21 -18.80 -13.74
CA LEU A 38 5.64 -17.64 -13.05
C LEU A 38 5.11 -18.01 -11.66
N LEU A 39 4.42 -19.14 -11.50
CA LEU A 39 3.96 -19.59 -10.19
C LEU A 39 5.12 -19.94 -9.26
N SER A 40 6.17 -20.59 -9.77
CA SER A 40 7.39 -20.86 -9.00
C SER A 40 8.08 -19.58 -8.56
N ALA A 41 8.20 -18.59 -9.46
CA ALA A 41 8.76 -17.28 -9.14
C ALA A 41 7.93 -16.54 -8.08
N LEU A 42 6.59 -16.60 -8.18
CA LEU A 42 5.68 -16.02 -7.19
C LEU A 42 5.93 -16.61 -5.81
N VAL A 43 5.96 -17.95 -5.69
CA VAL A 43 6.23 -18.62 -4.42
C VAL A 43 7.61 -18.24 -3.90
N ALA A 44 8.63 -18.27 -4.75
CA ALA A 44 9.99 -17.89 -4.37
C ALA A 44 10.04 -16.46 -3.78
N PHE A 45 9.45 -15.47 -4.47
CA PHE A 45 9.43 -14.08 -4.00
C PHE A 45 8.67 -13.91 -2.68
N VAL A 46 7.57 -14.63 -2.47
CA VAL A 46 6.84 -14.59 -1.19
C VAL A 46 7.69 -15.09 -0.03
N LEU A 47 8.55 -16.08 -0.26
CA LEU A 47 9.41 -16.69 0.76
C LEU A 47 10.70 -15.92 1.04
N VAL A 48 11.15 -15.03 0.15
CA VAL A 48 12.41 -14.28 0.30
C VAL A 48 12.54 -13.60 1.69
N PRO A 49 11.55 -12.85 2.20
CA PRO A 49 11.68 -12.18 3.50
C PRO A 49 11.79 -13.11 4.70
N LEU A 50 11.37 -14.38 4.56
CA LEU A 50 11.46 -15.38 5.63
C LEU A 50 12.87 -15.95 5.79
N VAL A 51 13.64 -15.97 4.70
CA VAL A 51 14.96 -16.60 4.65
C VAL A 51 16.10 -15.58 4.65
N VAL A 52 15.81 -14.32 4.27
CA VAL A 52 16.80 -13.25 4.25
C VAL A 52 16.87 -12.59 5.61
N PRO A 53 18.00 -12.72 6.32
CA PRO A 53 18.17 -12.05 7.60
C PRO A 53 18.39 -10.55 7.37
N ALA A 54 17.51 -9.75 7.98
CA ALA A 54 17.48 -8.30 7.88
C ALA A 54 17.00 -7.71 9.22
N ASP A 55 17.35 -6.46 9.51
CA ASP A 55 16.68 -5.73 10.59
C ASP A 55 15.15 -5.69 10.33
N PRO A 56 14.31 -5.64 11.38
CA PRO A 56 12.85 -5.65 11.22
C PRO A 56 12.32 -4.61 10.21
N VAL A 57 12.85 -3.39 10.22
CA VAL A 57 12.38 -2.32 9.32
C VAL A 57 12.75 -2.63 7.87
N LEU A 58 13.99 -3.01 7.58
CA LEU A 58 14.40 -3.41 6.25
C LEU A 58 13.71 -4.71 5.78
N ARG A 59 13.41 -5.63 6.69
CA ARG A 59 12.64 -6.84 6.37
C ARG A 59 11.22 -6.50 5.94
N CYS A 60 10.58 -5.51 6.57
CA CYS A 60 9.29 -4.99 6.12
C CYS A 60 9.37 -4.37 4.73
N VAL A 61 10.38 -3.55 4.45
CA VAL A 61 10.60 -2.97 3.12
C VAL A 61 10.78 -4.08 2.08
N LEU A 62 11.61 -5.09 2.39
CA LEU A 62 11.81 -6.26 1.53
C LEU A 62 10.51 -7.03 1.31
N THR A 63 9.68 -7.19 2.35
CA THR A 63 8.37 -7.87 2.27
C THR A 63 7.42 -7.12 1.35
N ILE A 64 7.31 -5.80 1.50
CA ILE A 64 6.44 -4.97 0.65
C ILE A 64 6.88 -5.05 -0.81
N LEU A 65 8.16 -4.87 -1.08
CA LEU A 65 8.68 -4.79 -2.46
C LEU A 65 8.79 -6.17 -3.11
N VAL A 66 9.37 -7.16 -2.43
CA VAL A 66 9.64 -8.49 -3.00
C VAL A 66 8.46 -9.41 -2.84
N ALA A 67 7.83 -9.51 -1.66
CA ALA A 67 6.72 -10.42 -1.44
C ALA A 67 5.32 -9.81 -1.70
N GLY A 68 5.22 -8.49 -1.86
CA GLY A 68 3.99 -7.80 -2.24
C GLY A 68 3.98 -7.43 -3.72
N VAL A 69 4.83 -6.47 -4.09
CA VAL A 69 4.83 -5.84 -5.42
C VAL A 69 5.16 -6.84 -6.53
N LEU A 70 6.23 -7.64 -6.41
CA LEU A 70 6.61 -8.58 -7.48
C LEU A 70 5.57 -9.71 -7.69
N PRO A 71 5.08 -10.41 -6.65
CA PRO A 71 3.95 -11.33 -6.75
C PRO A 71 2.68 -10.72 -7.34
N ALA A 72 2.31 -9.50 -6.93
CA ALA A 72 1.16 -8.81 -7.51
C ALA A 72 1.33 -8.61 -9.03
N LYS A 73 2.53 -8.22 -9.47
CA LYS A 73 2.84 -8.11 -10.90
C LYS A 73 2.79 -9.46 -11.62
N ILE A 74 3.26 -10.54 -10.99
CA ILE A 74 3.13 -11.90 -11.55
C ILE A 74 1.66 -12.30 -11.71
N VAL A 75 0.82 -12.01 -10.73
CA VAL A 75 -0.64 -12.25 -10.82
C VAL A 75 -1.23 -11.49 -12.00
N ASP A 76 -0.84 -10.23 -12.22
CA ASP A 76 -1.29 -9.47 -13.39
C ASP A 76 -0.81 -10.11 -14.70
N ILE A 77 0.46 -10.52 -14.81
CA ILE A 77 1.00 -11.22 -15.98
C ILE A 77 0.18 -12.48 -16.27
N LEU A 78 -0.01 -13.34 -15.27
CA LEU A 78 -0.74 -14.60 -15.38
C LEU A 78 -2.19 -14.40 -15.87
N ARG A 79 -2.81 -13.28 -15.50
CA ARG A 79 -4.20 -12.94 -15.85
C ARG A 79 -4.34 -12.07 -17.09
N SER A 80 -3.24 -11.63 -17.68
CA SER A 80 -3.23 -10.75 -18.85
C SER A 80 -3.22 -11.50 -20.19
N GLY A 81 -3.17 -12.84 -20.17
CA GLY A 81 -3.19 -13.65 -21.38
C GLY A 81 -1.95 -13.41 -22.24
N GLU A 82 -2.16 -12.93 -23.47
CA GLU A 82 -1.09 -12.62 -24.43
C GLU A 82 -0.69 -11.14 -24.45
N HIS A 83 -1.26 -10.32 -23.55
CA HIS A 83 -0.98 -8.88 -23.46
C HIS A 83 0.52 -8.54 -23.56
N TRP A 84 1.36 -9.29 -22.84
CA TRP A 84 2.80 -9.08 -22.79
C TRP A 84 3.57 -9.44 -24.06
N GLN A 85 3.02 -10.29 -24.94
CA GLN A 85 3.64 -10.66 -26.22
C GLN A 85 3.65 -9.50 -27.23
N SER A 86 2.78 -8.50 -27.02
CA SER A 86 2.69 -7.29 -27.86
C SER A 86 3.39 -6.06 -27.25
N GLN A 87 3.94 -6.17 -26.04
CA GLN A 87 4.59 -5.04 -25.39
C GLN A 87 6.06 -4.93 -25.82
N SER A 88 6.63 -3.74 -25.66
CA SER A 88 8.06 -3.52 -25.88
C SER A 88 8.88 -3.80 -24.62
N TRP A 89 10.17 -4.08 -24.79
CA TRP A 89 11.12 -4.20 -23.68
C TRP A 89 11.12 -2.97 -22.76
N GLY A 90 11.00 -1.76 -23.32
CA GLY A 90 10.94 -0.53 -22.52
C GLY A 90 9.75 -0.50 -21.56
N ARG A 91 8.55 -0.93 -22.01
CA ARG A 91 7.37 -1.04 -21.15
C ARG A 91 7.53 -2.12 -20.09
N TRP A 92 8.21 -3.21 -20.41
CA TRP A 92 8.54 -4.25 -19.44
C TRP A 92 9.48 -3.75 -18.36
N VAL A 93 10.53 -3.00 -18.71
CA VAL A 93 11.45 -2.42 -17.73
C VAL A 93 10.73 -1.41 -16.84
N GLU A 94 9.93 -0.51 -17.41
CA GLU A 94 9.11 0.43 -16.63
C GLU A 94 8.18 -0.32 -15.66
N PHE A 95 7.45 -1.33 -16.16
CA PHE A 95 6.61 -2.17 -15.32
C PHE A 95 7.41 -2.89 -14.24
N SER A 96 8.58 -3.44 -14.55
CA SER A 96 9.36 -4.22 -13.58
C SER A 96 9.88 -3.34 -12.45
N LEU A 97 10.39 -2.15 -12.78
CA LEU A 97 11.09 -1.28 -11.83
C LEU A 97 10.17 -0.29 -11.11
N ASN A 98 9.00 0.02 -11.65
CA ASN A 98 8.06 0.95 -11.03
C ASN A 98 7.11 0.21 -10.07
N PRO A 99 7.25 0.37 -8.73
CA PRO A 99 6.42 -0.35 -7.76
C PRO A 99 4.96 0.11 -7.75
N ILE A 100 4.66 1.25 -8.37
CA ILE A 100 3.29 1.79 -8.43
C ILE A 100 2.44 1.06 -9.47
N ILE A 101 3.05 0.58 -10.56
CA ILE A 101 2.33 -0.03 -11.67
C ILE A 101 2.06 -1.51 -11.35
N LEU A 102 0.93 -1.82 -10.72
CA LEU A 102 0.56 -3.21 -10.40
C LEU A 102 -0.28 -3.89 -11.48
N VAL A 103 -0.99 -3.11 -12.29
CA VAL A 103 -1.84 -3.61 -13.40
C VAL A 103 -1.47 -2.87 -14.67
N HIS A 104 -0.62 -3.46 -15.51
CA HIS A 104 -0.06 -2.76 -16.66
C HIS A 104 -1.14 -2.35 -17.67
N ARG A 105 -2.14 -3.22 -17.89
CA ARG A 105 -3.24 -3.00 -18.84
C ARG A 105 -4.07 -1.75 -18.51
N ARG A 106 -4.16 -1.39 -17.23
CA ARG A 106 -4.86 -0.18 -16.77
C ARG A 106 -3.96 1.04 -16.79
N HIS A 107 -2.68 0.87 -16.48
CA HIS A 107 -1.69 1.96 -16.52
C HIS A 107 -1.55 2.60 -17.90
N ILE A 108 -1.49 1.80 -18.97
CA ILE A 108 -1.38 2.33 -20.34
C ILE A 108 -2.59 3.18 -20.78
N LEU A 109 -3.73 3.04 -20.08
CA LEU A 109 -4.96 3.78 -20.32
C LEU A 109 -5.09 5.02 -19.43
N GLU A 110 -4.20 5.22 -18.46
CA GLU A 110 -4.28 6.37 -17.57
C GLU A 110 -4.09 7.66 -18.39
N PRO A 111 -4.93 8.69 -18.21
CA PRO A 111 -4.76 9.94 -18.94
C PRO A 111 -3.49 10.66 -18.49
N ARG A 112 -2.68 11.10 -19.45
CA ARG A 112 -1.52 11.94 -19.18
C ARG A 112 -1.95 13.26 -18.55
N ARG A 113 -1.30 13.63 -17.46
CA ARG A 113 -1.47 14.91 -16.78
C ARG A 113 -0.42 15.90 -17.25
N SER A 114 -0.74 17.19 -17.17
CA SER A 114 0.23 18.24 -17.53
C SER A 114 1.42 18.23 -16.58
N ARG A 115 2.58 18.72 -17.06
CA ARG A 115 3.77 18.92 -16.23
C ARG A 115 3.47 19.85 -15.05
N ALA A 116 2.68 20.90 -15.26
CA ALA A 116 2.25 21.83 -14.21
C ALA A 116 1.42 21.14 -13.11
N ALA A 117 0.46 20.29 -13.49
CA ALA A 117 -0.31 19.50 -12.52
C ALA A 117 0.60 18.54 -11.72
N SER A 118 1.57 17.92 -12.39
CA SER A 118 2.52 16.99 -11.76
C SER A 118 3.46 17.71 -10.79
N ALA A 119 3.99 18.88 -11.17
CA ALA A 119 4.81 19.74 -10.31
C ALA A 119 4.02 20.23 -9.09
N ARG A 120 2.74 20.57 -9.26
CA ARG A 120 1.86 20.94 -8.13
C ARG A 120 1.74 19.80 -7.12
N LEU A 121 1.54 18.55 -7.57
CA LEU A 121 1.49 17.40 -6.67
C LEU A 121 2.83 17.16 -5.96
N LEU A 122 3.94 17.32 -6.67
CA LEU A 122 5.29 17.21 -6.10
C LEU A 122 5.48 18.21 -4.95
N TRP A 123 5.17 19.49 -5.18
CA TRP A 123 5.37 20.53 -4.16
C TRP A 123 4.41 20.43 -2.99
N ILE A 124 3.13 20.11 -3.22
CA ILE A 124 2.18 19.86 -2.14
C ILE A 124 2.63 18.63 -1.32
N GLY A 125 3.04 17.57 -2.00
CA GLY A 125 3.54 16.36 -1.35
C GLY A 125 4.77 16.64 -0.50
N LEU A 126 5.76 17.35 -1.05
CA LEU A 126 6.97 17.75 -0.32
C LEU A 126 6.63 18.60 0.91
N ALA A 127 5.78 19.62 0.77
CA ALA A 127 5.38 20.47 1.87
C ALA A 127 4.71 19.66 3.01
N GLN A 128 3.85 18.71 2.66
CA GLN A 128 3.23 17.82 3.64
C GLN A 128 4.25 16.88 4.29
N VAL A 129 5.18 16.30 3.53
CA VAL A 129 6.24 15.46 4.06
C VAL A 129 7.10 16.24 5.07
N VAL A 130 7.51 17.47 4.73
CA VAL A 130 8.26 18.32 5.65
C VAL A 130 7.44 18.63 6.90
N ALA A 131 6.18 19.05 6.74
CA ALA A 131 5.31 19.33 7.88
C ALA A 131 5.14 18.11 8.81
N GLY A 132 4.94 16.92 8.24
CA GLY A 132 4.82 15.68 9.01
C GLY A 132 6.09 15.34 9.80
N HIS A 133 7.27 15.52 9.22
CA HIS A 133 8.54 15.34 9.94
C HIS A 133 8.74 16.38 11.05
N VAL A 134 8.40 17.65 10.79
CA VAL A 134 8.48 18.72 11.81
C VAL A 134 7.55 18.43 12.97
N ILE A 135 6.29 18.05 12.71
CA ILE A 135 5.31 17.68 13.74
C ILE A 135 5.82 16.48 14.55
N GLY A 136 6.27 15.42 13.87
CA GLY A 136 6.78 14.22 14.54
C GLY A 136 8.01 14.51 15.41
N ALA A 137 8.98 15.27 14.90
CA ALA A 137 10.18 15.63 15.65
C ALA A 137 9.88 16.53 16.84
N ALA A 138 9.00 17.53 16.67
CA ALA A 138 8.58 18.40 17.75
C ALA A 138 7.84 17.62 18.85
N TRP A 139 6.97 16.68 18.47
CA TRP A 139 6.27 15.82 19.41
C TRP A 139 7.22 14.92 20.20
N VAL A 140 8.17 14.26 19.52
CA VAL A 140 9.18 13.44 20.20
C VAL A 140 10.04 14.28 21.14
N GLY A 141 10.42 15.50 20.72
CA GLY A 141 11.21 16.42 21.53
C GLY A 141 10.47 17.08 22.71
N SER A 142 9.14 17.01 22.77
CA SER A 142 8.34 17.66 23.82
C SER A 142 8.12 16.83 25.09
N GLY A 143 8.72 15.64 25.20
CA GLY A 143 8.46 14.73 26.32
C GLY A 143 7.09 14.03 26.23
N TRP A 144 6.73 13.59 25.01
CA TRP A 144 5.46 12.95 24.67
C TRP A 144 5.06 11.76 25.56
N THR A 145 6.00 11.14 26.26
CA THR A 145 5.77 10.00 27.18
C THR A 145 4.84 10.34 28.35
N THR A 146 4.57 11.63 28.59
CA THR A 146 3.64 12.09 29.64
C THR A 146 2.25 12.46 29.10
N ALA A 147 2.06 12.42 27.77
CA ALA A 147 0.78 12.75 27.13
C ALA A 147 -0.20 11.58 27.25
N SER A 148 -1.51 11.88 27.17
CA SER A 148 -2.50 10.82 27.07
C SER A 148 -2.34 10.02 25.76
N PHE A 149 -2.63 8.72 25.81
CA PHE A 149 -2.60 7.83 24.65
C PHE A 149 -3.31 8.43 23.42
N TRP A 150 -4.50 9.00 23.62
CA TRP A 150 -5.31 9.56 22.54
C TRP A 150 -4.62 10.73 21.83
N LEU A 151 -3.97 11.61 22.59
CA LEU A 151 -3.23 12.73 22.02
C LEU A 151 -1.97 12.25 21.30
N ASP A 152 -1.22 11.33 21.92
CA ASP A 152 -0.02 10.74 21.31
C ASP A 152 -0.35 10.05 19.98
N HIS A 153 -1.37 9.19 19.97
CA HIS A 153 -1.86 8.53 18.77
C HIS A 153 -2.29 9.52 17.70
N ALA A 154 -3.02 10.58 18.08
CA ALA A 154 -3.49 11.59 17.12
C ALA A 154 -2.33 12.34 16.45
N VAL A 155 -1.37 12.83 17.23
CA VAL A 155 -0.24 13.61 16.69
C VAL A 155 0.63 12.74 15.80
N LYS A 156 0.95 11.52 16.24
CA LYS A 156 1.72 10.56 15.45
C LYS A 156 1.00 10.10 14.19
N LEU A 157 -0.31 9.84 14.26
CA LEU A 157 -1.12 9.51 13.09
C LEU A 157 -1.09 10.65 12.07
N VAL A 158 -1.22 11.90 12.50
CA VAL A 158 -1.14 13.07 11.60
C VAL A 158 0.24 13.16 10.96
N ALA A 159 1.32 13.00 11.75
CA ALA A 159 2.68 13.01 11.23
C ALA A 159 2.87 11.93 10.15
N VAL A 160 2.51 10.67 10.44
CA VAL A 160 2.61 9.53 9.50
C VAL A 160 1.71 9.71 8.28
N TYR A 161 0.50 10.23 8.47
CA TYR A 161 -0.40 10.48 7.35
C TYR A 161 0.19 11.50 6.37
N LEU A 162 0.81 12.56 6.89
CA LEU A 162 1.45 13.58 6.07
C LEU A 162 2.73 13.07 5.41
N THR A 163 3.57 12.29 6.10
CA THR A 163 4.81 11.77 5.54
C THR A 163 4.58 10.63 4.55
N THR A 164 3.66 9.71 4.82
CA THR A 164 3.55 8.43 4.10
C THR A 164 2.23 8.28 3.38
N PHE A 165 1.09 8.38 4.08
CA PHE A 165 -0.21 7.99 3.52
C PHE A 165 -0.85 9.02 2.58
N ASN A 166 -0.40 10.27 2.60
CA ASN A 166 -0.87 11.30 1.67
C ASN A 166 0.29 12.08 1.04
N GLY A 167 1.10 12.78 1.82
CA GLY A 167 2.15 13.66 1.27
C GLY A 167 3.21 12.87 0.49
N GLY A 168 3.69 11.75 1.04
CA GLY A 168 4.60 10.84 0.34
C GLY A 168 4.01 10.32 -0.99
N MET A 169 2.75 9.88 -0.99
CA MET A 169 2.08 9.42 -2.20
C MET A 169 1.89 10.53 -3.26
N LEU A 170 1.59 11.77 -2.83
CA LEU A 170 1.52 12.93 -3.72
C LEU A 170 2.90 13.26 -4.32
N LEU A 171 3.93 13.25 -3.47
CA LEU A 171 5.33 13.49 -3.85
C LEU A 171 5.79 12.46 -4.89
N THR A 172 5.59 11.17 -4.62
CA THR A 172 5.92 10.08 -5.54
C THR A 172 5.16 10.20 -6.86
N THR A 173 3.85 10.50 -6.82
CA THR A 173 3.05 10.70 -8.05
C THR A 173 3.60 11.84 -8.91
N GLY A 174 3.91 12.99 -8.28
CA GLY A 174 4.48 14.15 -8.97
C GLY A 174 5.84 13.85 -9.57
N LEU A 175 6.72 13.21 -8.81
CA LEU A 175 8.08 12.83 -9.25
C LEU A 175 8.05 11.87 -10.43
N LEU A 176 7.31 10.75 -10.33
CA LEU A 176 7.24 9.74 -11.40
C LEU A 176 6.71 10.34 -12.72
N ARG A 177 5.71 11.21 -12.65
CA ARG A 177 5.16 11.90 -13.83
C ARG A 177 6.14 12.89 -14.46
N LEU A 178 6.91 13.62 -13.64
CA LEU A 178 7.94 14.52 -14.15
C LEU A 178 9.12 13.77 -14.79
N LEU A 179 9.40 12.55 -14.33
CA LEU A 179 10.36 11.62 -14.92
C LEU A 179 9.82 10.87 -16.16
N GLY A 180 8.56 11.14 -16.56
CA GLY A 180 7.96 10.62 -17.78
C GLY A 180 7.02 9.42 -17.61
N SER A 181 6.90 8.85 -16.40
CA SER A 181 6.00 7.72 -16.14
C SER A 181 4.56 8.16 -15.91
N ASN A 182 3.62 7.56 -16.63
CA ASN A 182 2.22 7.96 -16.61
C ASN A 182 1.42 7.26 -15.49
N VAL A 183 1.78 7.50 -14.23
CA VAL A 183 1.12 6.87 -13.07
C VAL A 183 -0.21 7.53 -12.74
N LEU A 184 -1.16 6.75 -12.22
CA LEU A 184 -2.42 7.27 -11.67
C LEU A 184 -2.19 8.12 -10.42
N ASP A 185 -3.18 8.94 -10.06
CA ASP A 185 -3.15 9.60 -8.74
C ASP A 185 -3.28 8.52 -7.66
N LEU A 186 -2.23 8.36 -6.84
CA LEU A 186 -2.24 7.40 -5.73
C LEU A 186 -3.29 7.74 -4.68
N VAL A 187 -3.50 9.03 -4.44
CA VAL A 187 -4.49 9.56 -3.49
C VAL A 187 -5.33 10.68 -4.10
N ARG A 188 -6.59 10.81 -3.65
CA ARG A 188 -7.54 11.87 -4.06
C ARG A 188 -8.27 12.48 -2.87
N SER A 189 -7.53 13.25 -2.08
CA SER A 189 -8.02 13.92 -0.86
C SER A 189 -8.78 12.97 0.07
N PRO A 190 -8.15 11.88 0.56
CA PRO A 190 -8.85 10.87 1.35
C PRO A 190 -9.40 11.41 2.68
N GLY A 191 -8.79 12.45 3.26
CA GLY A 191 -9.34 13.16 4.43
C GLY A 191 -10.69 13.88 4.20
N LEU A 192 -11.14 14.02 2.95
CA LEU A 192 -12.47 14.55 2.61
C LEU A 192 -13.48 13.45 2.23
N ALA A 193 -13.15 12.19 2.50
CA ALA A 193 -14.04 11.07 2.26
C ALA A 193 -15.28 11.14 3.13
N ARG A 194 -16.44 10.90 2.55
CA ARG A 194 -17.74 11.01 3.24
C ARG A 194 -18.21 9.71 3.88
N THR A 195 -17.60 8.59 3.50
CA THR A 195 -17.84 7.26 4.05
C THR A 195 -16.56 6.44 3.99
N PRO A 196 -16.42 5.34 4.77
CA PRO A 196 -15.30 4.40 4.61
C PRO A 196 -15.15 3.88 3.19
N ALA A 197 -16.25 3.58 2.49
CA ALA A 197 -16.19 3.18 1.09
C ALA A 197 -15.64 4.29 0.18
N ASP A 198 -15.94 5.57 0.46
CA ASP A 198 -15.37 6.70 -0.26
C ASP A 198 -13.87 6.89 0.04
N PHE A 199 -13.46 6.65 1.28
CA PHE A 199 -12.06 6.70 1.70
C PHE A 199 -11.21 5.72 0.88
N TRP A 200 -11.59 4.44 0.84
CA TRP A 200 -10.84 3.41 0.10
C TRP A 200 -10.90 3.57 -1.43
N ARG A 201 -11.87 4.31 -1.97
CA ARG A 201 -11.84 4.72 -3.40
C ARG A 201 -10.84 5.84 -3.69
N ARG A 202 -10.49 6.63 -2.66
CA ARG A 202 -9.59 7.79 -2.76
C ARG A 202 -8.17 7.48 -2.31
N TYR A 203 -7.99 6.54 -1.39
CA TYR A 203 -6.71 6.17 -0.81
C TYR A 203 -6.06 4.99 -1.56
N ASN A 204 -4.73 4.99 -1.65
CA ASN A 204 -3.90 3.90 -2.18
C ASN A 204 -4.48 3.25 -3.46
N ARG A 205 -4.76 4.10 -4.45
CA ARG A 205 -5.56 3.73 -5.62
C ARG A 205 -4.89 2.69 -6.52
N ASN A 206 -3.56 2.57 -6.50
CA ASN A 206 -2.86 1.53 -7.26
C ASN A 206 -3.09 0.14 -6.65
N ALA A 207 -3.01 0.00 -5.32
CA ALA A 207 -3.39 -1.24 -4.64
C ALA A 207 -4.90 -1.52 -4.80
N GLY A 208 -5.73 -0.48 -4.67
CA GLY A 208 -7.18 -0.58 -4.94
C GLY A 208 -7.51 -1.04 -6.36
N GLN A 209 -6.73 -0.60 -7.36
CA GLN A 209 -6.86 -1.08 -8.75
C GLN A 209 -6.48 -2.56 -8.86
N PHE A 210 -5.35 -2.96 -8.28
CA PHE A 210 -4.92 -4.36 -8.27
C PHE A 210 -5.97 -5.28 -7.61
N LEU A 211 -6.40 -4.94 -6.40
CA LEU A 211 -7.40 -5.69 -5.65
C LEU A 211 -8.75 -5.69 -6.39
N GLY A 212 -9.14 -4.55 -6.98
CA GLY A 212 -10.34 -4.43 -7.80
C GLY A 212 -10.37 -5.43 -8.95
N GLU A 213 -9.30 -5.46 -9.76
CA GLU A 213 -9.17 -6.31 -10.93
C GLU A 213 -9.03 -7.80 -10.56
N HIS A 214 -8.18 -8.10 -9.58
CA HIS A 214 -7.69 -9.46 -9.39
C HIS A 214 -8.33 -10.19 -8.21
N VAL A 215 -9.04 -9.49 -7.34
CA VAL A 215 -9.68 -10.08 -6.15
C VAL A 215 -11.18 -9.79 -6.13
N PHE A 216 -11.56 -8.52 -6.10
CA PHE A 216 -12.97 -8.09 -5.97
C PHE A 216 -13.83 -8.56 -7.14
N MET A 217 -13.42 -8.28 -8.39
CA MET A 217 -14.21 -8.64 -9.58
C MET A 217 -14.44 -10.16 -9.71
N PRO A 218 -13.42 -11.02 -9.58
CA PRO A 218 -13.61 -12.48 -9.58
C PRO A 218 -14.51 -13.02 -8.46
N LEU A 219 -14.53 -12.39 -7.28
CA LEU A 219 -15.33 -12.85 -6.13
C LEU A 219 -16.81 -12.46 -6.18
N GLY A 220 -17.26 -11.90 -7.31
CA GLY A 220 -18.64 -11.52 -7.59
C GLY A 220 -18.82 -10.02 -7.79
N GLY A 221 -17.79 -9.21 -7.54
CA GLY A 221 -17.76 -7.77 -7.82
C GLY A 221 -19.07 -7.06 -7.47
N HIS A 222 -19.61 -6.31 -8.42
CA HIS A 222 -20.86 -5.57 -8.23
C HIS A 222 -22.13 -6.43 -8.14
N ARG A 223 -22.08 -7.72 -8.52
CA ARG A 223 -23.21 -8.66 -8.41
C ARG A 223 -23.41 -9.13 -6.97
N ALA A 224 -22.31 -9.36 -6.24
CA ALA A 224 -22.30 -9.76 -4.83
C ALA A 224 -21.31 -8.90 -4.02
N PRO A 225 -21.58 -7.58 -3.87
CA PRO A 225 -20.59 -6.63 -3.39
C PRO A 225 -20.15 -6.88 -1.95
N SER A 226 -21.06 -7.21 -1.03
CA SER A 226 -20.68 -7.43 0.38
C SER A 226 -19.69 -8.57 0.54
N ARG A 227 -19.96 -9.74 -0.07
CA ARG A 227 -19.03 -10.89 -0.05
C ARG A 227 -17.70 -10.54 -0.71
N ALA A 228 -17.75 -9.92 -1.89
CA ALA A 228 -16.55 -9.57 -2.63
C ALA A 228 -15.68 -8.54 -1.86
N ILE A 229 -16.29 -7.54 -1.22
CA ILE A 229 -15.60 -6.55 -0.38
C ILE A 229 -14.95 -7.23 0.81
N LEU A 230 -15.73 -7.98 1.62
CA LEU A 230 -15.22 -8.57 2.85
C LEU A 230 -14.04 -9.52 2.57
N LEU A 231 -14.16 -10.38 1.57
CA LEU A 231 -13.06 -11.27 1.18
C LEU A 231 -11.85 -10.51 0.61
N THR A 232 -12.07 -9.43 -0.15
CA THR A 232 -10.97 -8.57 -0.63
C THR A 232 -10.20 -7.96 0.53
N PHE A 233 -10.90 -7.47 1.55
CA PHE A 233 -10.29 -6.89 2.74
C PHE A 233 -9.60 -7.95 3.62
N VAL A 234 -10.15 -9.16 3.73
CA VAL A 234 -9.47 -10.27 4.42
C VAL A 234 -8.17 -10.64 3.72
N ILE A 235 -8.19 -10.82 2.38
CA ILE A 235 -6.97 -11.14 1.61
C ILE A 235 -5.93 -10.02 1.75
N ASN A 236 -6.37 -8.76 1.70
CA ASN A 236 -5.49 -7.62 1.92
C ASN A 236 -4.94 -7.58 3.35
N GLY A 237 -5.78 -7.89 4.34
CA GLY A 237 -5.41 -7.98 5.74
C GLY A 237 -4.38 -9.07 6.03
N LEU A 238 -4.52 -10.24 5.42
CA LEU A 238 -3.54 -11.33 5.53
C LEU A 238 -2.16 -10.92 5.00
N PHE A 239 -2.12 -10.20 3.86
CA PHE A 239 -0.86 -9.69 3.34
C PHE A 239 -0.23 -8.65 4.28
N HIS A 240 -1.02 -7.73 4.83
CA HIS A 240 -0.50 -6.75 5.78
C HIS A 240 -0.09 -7.39 7.10
N GLU A 241 -0.80 -8.40 7.58
CA GLU A 241 -0.40 -9.19 8.74
C GLU A 241 0.94 -9.90 8.50
N TYR A 242 1.19 -10.40 7.28
CA TYR A 242 2.51 -10.91 6.92
C TYR A 242 3.60 -9.84 7.01
N VAL A 243 3.34 -8.62 6.53
CA VAL A 243 4.27 -7.49 6.69
C VAL A 243 4.48 -7.15 8.18
N GLY A 244 3.41 -7.06 8.96
CA GLY A 244 3.47 -6.78 10.40
C GLY A 244 4.24 -7.87 11.16
N ALA A 245 4.09 -9.13 10.78
CA ALA A 245 4.83 -10.23 11.39
C ALA A 245 6.34 -10.14 11.11
N MET A 246 6.75 -9.59 9.96
CA MET A 246 8.16 -9.33 9.67
C MET A 246 8.72 -8.15 10.48
N LEU A 247 7.85 -7.21 10.89
CA LEU A 247 8.21 -6.10 11.78
C LEU A 247 8.30 -6.56 13.24
N ALA A 248 7.29 -7.28 13.72
CA ALA A 248 7.14 -7.68 15.11
C ALA A 248 7.86 -8.98 15.46
N GLY A 249 8.30 -9.75 14.46
CA GLY A 249 8.87 -11.09 14.66
C GLY A 249 7.84 -12.16 15.04
N ARG A 250 6.55 -11.82 15.06
CA ARG A 250 5.43 -12.72 15.40
C ARG A 250 4.14 -12.25 14.72
N VAL A 251 3.20 -13.18 14.51
CA VAL A 251 1.83 -12.83 14.08
C VAL A 251 1.08 -12.22 15.28
N THR A 252 0.51 -11.03 15.11
CA THR A 252 -0.23 -10.32 16.17
C THR A 252 -1.74 -10.36 15.94
N GLY A 253 -2.17 -10.43 14.68
CA GLY A 253 -3.56 -10.36 14.25
C GLY A 253 -4.10 -8.93 14.13
N TYR A 254 -3.32 -7.92 14.53
CA TYR A 254 -3.77 -6.53 14.58
C TYR A 254 -4.03 -5.93 13.21
N LEU A 255 -3.18 -6.21 12.21
CA LEU A 255 -3.39 -5.70 10.86
C LEU A 255 -4.54 -6.44 10.19
N LEU A 256 -4.66 -7.75 10.39
CA LEU A 256 -5.83 -8.49 9.90
C LEU A 256 -7.14 -7.91 10.48
N ALA A 257 -7.19 -7.66 11.79
CA ALA A 257 -8.35 -7.06 12.45
C ALA A 257 -8.67 -5.66 11.90
N PHE A 258 -7.65 -4.81 11.72
CA PHE A 258 -7.80 -3.49 11.10
C PHE A 258 -8.48 -3.59 9.73
N PHE A 259 -7.98 -4.46 8.84
CA PHE A 259 -8.54 -4.59 7.50
C PHE A 259 -9.93 -5.21 7.49
N VAL A 260 -10.22 -6.18 8.37
CA VAL A 260 -11.59 -6.73 8.50
C VAL A 260 -12.58 -5.65 8.94
N LEU A 261 -12.23 -4.85 9.94
CA LEU A 261 -13.09 -3.78 10.44
C LEU A 261 -13.31 -2.68 9.38
N GLN A 262 -12.25 -2.31 8.67
CA GLN A 262 -12.34 -1.42 7.51
C GLN A 262 -13.23 -2.01 6.41
N GLY A 263 -13.10 -3.30 6.11
CA GLY A 263 -13.93 -4.02 5.15
C GLY A 263 -15.42 -4.02 5.51
N LEU A 264 -15.76 -4.18 6.79
CA LEU A 264 -17.13 -4.05 7.29
C LEU A 264 -17.66 -2.62 7.06
N GLY A 265 -16.89 -1.59 7.42
CA GLY A 265 -17.25 -0.20 7.17
C GLY A 265 -17.47 0.10 5.68
N VAL A 266 -16.63 -0.46 4.80
CA VAL A 266 -16.79 -0.34 3.34
C VAL A 266 -18.03 -1.07 2.85
N ALA A 267 -18.28 -2.30 3.30
CA ALA A 267 -19.45 -3.07 2.89
C ALA A 267 -20.76 -2.37 3.28
N LEU A 268 -20.84 -1.87 4.52
CA LEU A 268 -22.00 -1.14 5.04
C LEU A 268 -22.25 0.17 4.29
N THR A 269 -21.18 0.84 3.83
CA THR A 269 -21.27 2.14 3.17
C THR A 269 -21.07 2.10 1.66
N PHE A 270 -20.98 0.91 1.06
CA PHE A 270 -20.61 0.73 -0.35
C PHE A 270 -21.54 1.47 -1.31
N ARG A 271 -22.84 1.45 -1.02
CA ARG A 271 -23.90 2.09 -1.80
C ARG A 271 -24.42 3.38 -1.17
N ALA A 272 -23.84 3.84 -0.06
CA ALA A 272 -24.30 5.01 0.64
C ALA A 272 -24.16 6.27 -0.23
N ARG A 273 -25.21 7.10 -0.26
CA ARG A 273 -25.25 8.38 -0.99
C ARG A 273 -25.74 9.47 -0.06
N LEU A 274 -24.82 10.22 0.53
CA LEU A 274 -25.16 11.35 1.38
C LEU A 274 -25.58 12.55 0.51
N ARG A 275 -26.71 13.19 0.86
CA ARG A 275 -27.27 14.35 0.16
C ARG A 275 -27.39 15.53 1.13
N GLY A 276 -27.07 16.72 0.66
CA GLY A 276 -27.05 17.94 1.48
C GLY A 276 -25.71 18.19 2.16
N SER A 277 -25.41 19.47 2.43
CA SER A 277 -24.14 19.94 3.00
C SER A 277 -23.91 19.40 4.40
N VAL A 278 -24.93 19.42 5.26
CA VAL A 278 -24.85 18.90 6.64
C VAL A 278 -24.49 17.41 6.64
N ALA A 279 -25.19 16.60 5.84
CA ALA A 279 -24.89 15.18 5.73
C ALA A 279 -23.47 14.92 5.19
N HIS A 280 -22.95 15.79 4.30
CA HIS A 280 -21.56 15.69 3.84
C HIS A 280 -20.57 15.96 4.96
N SER A 281 -20.75 17.05 5.72
CA SER A 281 -19.86 17.38 6.83
C SER A 281 -19.89 16.30 7.92
N VAL A 282 -21.08 15.84 8.31
CA VAL A 282 -21.24 14.74 9.27
C VAL A 282 -20.57 13.46 8.76
N GLY A 283 -20.74 13.14 7.47
CA GLY A 283 -20.09 11.97 6.86
C GLY A 283 -18.56 12.05 6.88
N ILE A 284 -17.99 13.23 6.60
CA ILE A 284 -16.55 13.46 6.68
C ILE A 284 -16.05 13.26 8.10
N VAL A 285 -16.66 13.93 9.08
CA VAL A 285 -16.27 13.81 10.49
C VAL A 285 -16.39 12.37 10.97
N SER A 286 -17.50 11.70 10.67
CA SER A 286 -17.73 10.30 11.05
C SER A 286 -16.69 9.36 10.43
N THR A 287 -16.30 9.59 9.18
CA THR A 287 -15.27 8.79 8.49
C THR A 287 -13.89 9.04 9.10
N LEU A 288 -13.57 10.29 9.46
CA LEU A 288 -12.33 10.62 10.16
C LEU A 288 -12.26 9.96 11.54
N VAL A 289 -13.33 10.02 12.32
CA VAL A 289 -13.42 9.34 13.62
C VAL A 289 -13.28 7.83 13.47
N PHE A 290 -13.99 7.22 12.52
CA PHE A 290 -13.86 5.80 12.22
C PHE A 290 -12.42 5.42 11.86
N ASN A 291 -11.77 6.17 10.98
CA ASN A 291 -10.39 5.92 10.61
C ASN A 291 -9.44 6.10 11.80
N TYR A 292 -9.59 7.18 12.58
CA TYR A 292 -8.79 7.41 13.78
C TYR A 292 -8.88 6.22 14.75
N LEU A 293 -10.09 5.79 15.11
CA LEU A 293 -10.31 4.68 16.03
C LEU A 293 -9.75 3.36 15.49
N THR A 294 -10.01 3.05 14.22
CA THR A 294 -9.52 1.80 13.63
C THR A 294 -8.00 1.78 13.47
N THR A 295 -7.36 2.92 13.18
CA THR A 295 -5.90 2.99 13.04
C THR A 295 -5.14 2.63 14.31
N ILE A 296 -5.78 2.64 15.49
CA ILE A 296 -5.16 2.12 16.72
C ILE A 296 -4.65 0.70 16.45
N LEU A 297 -5.48 -0.21 15.93
CA LEU A 297 -5.06 -1.57 15.55
C LEU A 297 -3.87 -1.57 14.57
N PHE A 298 -3.83 -0.65 13.61
CA PHE A 298 -2.71 -0.56 12.68
C PHE A 298 -1.40 -0.24 13.42
N PHE A 299 -1.45 0.71 14.36
CA PHE A 299 -0.28 1.16 15.10
C PHE A 299 0.07 0.25 16.28
N GLU A 300 -0.85 -0.55 16.81
CA GLU A 300 -0.54 -1.66 17.73
C GLU A 300 0.39 -2.69 17.07
N ALA A 301 0.17 -2.99 15.80
CA ALA A 301 1.08 -3.86 15.05
C ALA A 301 2.48 -3.26 14.87
N VAL A 302 2.57 -1.92 14.79
CA VAL A 302 3.85 -1.19 14.74
C VAL A 302 4.50 -1.17 16.12
N ASP A 303 3.72 -0.95 17.18
CA ASP A 303 4.18 -0.95 18.57
C ASP A 303 4.79 -2.31 18.95
N ALA A 304 4.14 -3.40 18.55
CA ALA A 304 4.60 -4.77 18.80
C ALA A 304 5.98 -5.11 18.18
N GLY A 305 6.51 -4.28 17.28
CA GLY A 305 7.86 -4.41 16.73
C GLY A 305 8.85 -3.46 17.40
N PRO A 306 9.21 -2.32 16.77
CA PRO A 306 10.20 -1.39 17.29
C PRO A 306 9.78 -0.59 18.54
N GLY A 307 8.53 -0.72 19.01
CA GLY A 307 7.95 0.20 19.98
C GLY A 307 7.51 1.51 19.31
N TRP A 308 6.26 1.88 19.50
CA TRP A 308 5.61 3.06 18.92
C TRP A 308 5.06 3.99 20.00
N TYR A 309 4.47 3.44 21.05
CA TYR A 309 3.94 4.14 22.21
C TYR A 309 4.92 4.05 23.40
N ALA A 310 4.84 5.02 24.32
CA ALA A 310 5.85 5.19 25.37
C ALA A 310 5.71 4.11 26.45
N ASP A 311 4.46 3.86 26.82
CA ASP A 311 4.06 2.93 27.88
C ASP A 311 3.40 1.68 27.29
N GLY A 312 3.68 1.39 26.01
CA GLY A 312 2.97 0.38 25.22
C GLY A 312 1.64 0.89 24.66
N GLY A 313 1.09 0.14 23.72
CA GLY A 313 -0.21 0.40 23.14
C GLY A 313 -1.39 0.23 24.10
N LEU A 314 -2.57 0.55 23.60
CA LEU A 314 -3.83 0.42 24.32
C LEU A 314 -4.29 -1.04 24.43
N LEU A 315 -3.76 -1.92 23.58
CA LEU A 315 -4.08 -3.35 23.54
C LEU A 315 -2.89 -4.22 23.98
N PRO A 316 -3.15 -5.42 24.54
CA PRO A 316 -2.11 -6.29 25.11
C PRO A 316 -1.21 -7.01 24.09
#